data_AF-A0A178VBX4-F1
#
_entry.id   AF-A0A178VBX4-F1
#
_cell.length_a   1.000
_cell.length_b   1.000
_cell.length_c   1.000
_cell.angle_alpha   90.00
_cell.angle_beta   90.00
_cell.angle_gamma   90.00
#
_symmetry.space_group_name_H-M   'P 1'
#
loop_
_entity.id
_entity.type
_entity.pdbx_description
1 polymer ?
#
loop_
_entity_poly.entity_id
_entity_poly.type
_entity_poly.pdbx_seq_one_letter_code
_entity_poly.pdbx_strand_id
1 'polypeptide(L)'
;MYMAYGWPQVIPLLPGSQRVVYLKLAGRLLLVVSPSHLELWGSSQQRVRLGKYMRDDKSLREEGENLQAVWSPDSKLIAVLTSSFFLHIYKIKFTDKRVKPGERQPSELCFATISLLLSEQVPFAGKDLSVSNFVRDSKTMLLGLSDGSLYSISWKGEFGGAFSIGSHPSASNDDRLLSYTLGNGLVSGVASPTLASDDKFSTKPAIVQLELCTRSKLLFVLNSDGQLVVCSVNKKGLKYTESIRAEKKLGGDAVCASVASEQQILAVGTRKGMVELYDLSHSISLLRTVSLHDWG
;
A
#
# COMPACT_ATOMS: atom_id res chain seq x y z
N MET A 1 -19.02 -1.64 35.39
CA MET A 1 -18.42 -1.73 34.04
C MET A 1 -18.92 -3.01 33.40
N TYR A 2 -19.92 -2.94 32.52
CA TYR A 2 -20.51 -4.14 31.91
C TYR A 2 -19.71 -4.51 30.66
N MET A 3 -18.83 -5.50 30.75
CA MET A 3 -18.33 -6.17 29.54
C MET A 3 -19.48 -6.99 28.96
N ALA A 4 -19.81 -6.76 27.69
CA ALA A 4 -20.80 -7.56 27.00
C ALA A 4 -20.34 -9.02 26.98
N TYR A 5 -21.20 -9.93 27.46
CA TYR A 5 -20.92 -11.36 27.49
C TYR A 5 -20.45 -11.85 26.10
N GLY A 6 -19.30 -12.53 26.07
CA GLY A 6 -18.69 -13.03 24.82
C GLY A 6 -17.64 -12.10 24.18
N TRP A 7 -17.18 -11.04 24.86
CA TRP A 7 -16.02 -10.26 24.43
C TRP A 7 -14.70 -10.72 25.09
N PRO A 8 -13.57 -10.74 24.35
CA PRO A 8 -13.47 -10.49 22.91
C PRO A 8 -14.04 -11.65 22.08
N GLN A 9 -14.85 -11.34 21.08
CA GLN A 9 -15.37 -12.35 20.14
C GLN A 9 -14.27 -12.76 19.15
N VAL A 10 -13.98 -14.05 19.07
CA VAL A 10 -12.92 -14.64 18.24
C VAL A 10 -13.47 -15.11 16.89
N ILE A 11 -12.76 -14.83 15.79
CA ILE A 11 -13.04 -15.41 14.46
C ILE A 11 -12.10 -16.62 14.30
N PRO A 12 -12.62 -17.85 14.18
CA PRO A 12 -11.78 -19.02 13.98
C PRO A 12 -11.25 -19.02 12.54
N LEU A 13 -10.03 -18.51 12.38
CA LEU A 13 -9.27 -18.68 11.13
C LEU A 13 -8.85 -20.16 10.98
N LEU A 14 -8.54 -20.56 9.76
CA LEU A 14 -8.12 -21.95 9.50
C LEU A 14 -6.83 -22.31 10.27
N PRO A 15 -6.79 -23.52 10.87
CA PRO A 15 -5.61 -23.99 11.57
C PRO A 15 -4.43 -24.12 10.60
N GLY A 16 -3.25 -23.66 11.03
CA GLY A 16 -2.00 -23.67 10.24
C GLY A 16 -1.53 -22.29 9.77
N SER A 17 -2.35 -21.25 9.85
CA SER A 17 -1.93 -19.87 9.57
C SER A 17 -1.57 -19.13 10.86
N GLN A 18 -0.28 -19.15 11.24
CA GLN A 18 0.21 -18.42 12.41
C GLN A 18 0.26 -16.90 12.20
N ARG A 19 0.07 -16.42 10.96
CA ARG A 19 0.22 -15.03 10.57
C ARG A 19 -0.93 -14.56 9.68
N VAL A 20 -1.46 -13.37 9.97
CA VAL A 20 -2.34 -12.64 9.07
C VAL A 20 -1.49 -11.66 8.27
N VAL A 21 -1.54 -11.78 6.95
CA VAL A 21 -0.79 -10.92 6.01
C VAL A 21 -1.51 -9.59 5.82
N TYR A 22 -2.84 -9.64 5.70
CA TYR A 22 -3.65 -8.45 5.51
C TYR A 22 -5.04 -8.64 6.12
N LEU A 23 -5.52 -7.59 6.78
CA LEU A 23 -6.84 -7.54 7.39
C LEU A 23 -7.50 -6.21 7.03
N LYS A 24 -8.68 -6.25 6.40
CA LYS A 24 -9.40 -5.02 6.06
C LYS A 24 -10.91 -5.16 6.19
N LEU A 25 -11.49 -4.20 6.88
CA LEU A 25 -12.93 -3.98 6.93
C LEU A 25 -13.35 -3.02 5.80
N ALA A 26 -14.37 -3.41 5.02
CA ALA A 26 -15.06 -2.54 4.08
C ALA A 26 -16.57 -2.73 4.22
N GLY A 27 -17.24 -1.73 4.82
CA GLY A 27 -18.65 -1.85 5.17
C GLY A 27 -18.91 -3.03 6.11
N ARG A 28 -19.76 -3.97 5.68
CA ARG A 28 -20.13 -5.17 6.44
C ARG A 28 -19.28 -6.40 6.12
N LEU A 29 -18.18 -6.21 5.42
CA LEU A 29 -17.31 -7.28 4.96
C LEU A 29 -15.91 -7.12 5.56
N LEU A 30 -15.34 -8.25 5.97
CA LEU A 30 -13.98 -8.35 6.47
C LEU A 30 -13.20 -9.29 5.55
N LEU A 31 -12.14 -8.77 4.95
CA LEU A 31 -11.19 -9.57 4.18
C LEU A 31 -10.00 -9.94 5.05
N VAL A 32 -9.66 -11.22 5.07
CA VAL A 32 -8.49 -11.78 5.71
C VAL A 32 -7.62 -12.45 4.63
N VAL A 33 -6.35 -12.09 4.56
CA VAL A 33 -5.36 -12.77 3.72
C VAL A 33 -4.32 -13.40 4.63
N SER A 34 -4.10 -14.68 4.43
CA SER A 34 -3.11 -15.52 5.11
C SER A 34 -2.02 -15.93 4.09
N PRO A 35 -0.89 -16.52 4.53
CA PRO A 35 0.20 -16.92 3.63
C PRO A 35 -0.24 -17.84 2.48
N SER A 36 -1.22 -18.71 2.70
CA SER A 36 -1.66 -19.73 1.72
C SER A 36 -3.08 -19.55 1.18
N HIS A 37 -3.87 -18.62 1.74
CA HIS A 37 -5.29 -18.55 1.44
C HIS A 37 -5.90 -17.18 1.74
N LEU A 38 -7.11 -16.97 1.21
CA LEU A 38 -7.89 -15.76 1.38
C LEU A 38 -9.27 -16.15 1.92
N GLU A 39 -9.79 -15.38 2.87
CA GLU A 39 -11.14 -15.55 3.41
C GLU A 39 -11.90 -14.23 3.44
N LEU A 40 -13.15 -14.27 2.97
CA LEU A 40 -14.09 -13.17 3.08
C LEU A 40 -15.12 -13.51 4.14
N TRP A 41 -15.30 -12.62 5.09
CA TRP A 41 -16.20 -12.78 6.23
C TRP A 41 -17.22 -11.65 6.27
N GLY A 42 -18.41 -11.94 6.79
CA GLY A 42 -19.31 -10.90 7.27
C GLY A 42 -18.79 -10.32 8.58
N SER A 43 -18.82 -9.01 8.77
CA SER A 43 -18.44 -8.34 10.02
C SER A 43 -19.64 -8.06 10.94
N SER A 44 -20.85 -8.49 10.56
CA SER A 44 -22.07 -8.34 11.37
C SER A 44 -22.10 -9.29 12.56
N GLN A 45 -23.17 -9.23 13.37
CA GLN A 45 -23.33 -9.99 14.62
C GLN A 45 -23.04 -11.49 14.52
N GLN A 46 -23.26 -12.11 13.34
CA GLN A 46 -23.13 -13.56 13.16
C GLN A 46 -21.87 -14.01 12.41
N ARG A 47 -20.94 -13.08 12.12
CA ARG A 47 -19.57 -13.33 11.58
C ARG A 47 -19.41 -14.63 10.80
N VAL A 48 -20.12 -14.73 9.67
CA VAL A 48 -20.12 -15.93 8.83
C VAL A 48 -19.06 -15.78 7.73
N ARG A 49 -18.32 -16.86 7.45
CA ARG A 49 -17.44 -16.90 6.27
C ARG A 49 -18.29 -16.94 5.00
N LEU A 50 -18.14 -15.92 4.17
CA LEU A 50 -18.90 -15.74 2.93
C LEU A 50 -18.20 -16.39 1.74
N GLY A 51 -16.86 -16.40 1.75
CA GLY A 51 -16.07 -16.95 0.66
C GLY A 51 -14.67 -17.33 1.11
N LYS A 52 -14.04 -18.24 0.37
CA LYS A 52 -12.69 -18.72 0.63
C LYS A 52 -12.00 -19.06 -0.69
N TYR A 53 -10.70 -18.82 -0.76
CA TYR A 53 -9.83 -19.33 -1.81
C TYR A 53 -8.57 -19.95 -1.18
N MET A 54 -8.31 -21.22 -1.47
CA MET A 54 -7.04 -21.88 -1.15
C MET A 54 -6.13 -21.82 -2.38
N ARG A 55 -4.87 -21.42 -2.19
CA ARG A 55 -3.85 -21.67 -3.21
C ARG A 55 -3.49 -23.15 -3.21
N ASP A 56 -3.16 -23.67 -4.38
CA ASP A 56 -2.65 -25.03 -4.53
C ASP A 56 -1.16 -25.13 -4.18
N ASP A 57 -0.70 -26.34 -3.86
CA ASP A 57 0.68 -26.59 -3.43
C ASP A 57 1.72 -26.30 -4.52
N LYS A 58 1.32 -26.35 -5.80
CA LYS A 58 2.24 -26.00 -6.90
C LYS A 58 2.47 -24.49 -6.90
N SER A 59 1.40 -23.70 -6.87
CA SER A 59 1.45 -22.24 -6.73
C SER A 59 2.27 -21.80 -5.52
N LEU A 60 2.09 -22.43 -4.35
CA LEU A 60 2.86 -22.07 -3.15
C LEU A 60 4.35 -22.38 -3.26
N ARG A 61 4.72 -23.48 -3.91
CA ARG A 61 6.14 -23.85 -4.10
C ARG A 61 6.84 -23.01 -5.16
N GLU A 62 6.15 -22.71 -6.26
CA GLU A 62 6.74 -21.98 -7.39
C GLU A 62 6.69 -20.46 -7.19
N GLU A 63 5.53 -19.94 -6.77
CA GLU A 63 5.28 -18.51 -6.66
C GLU A 63 5.47 -17.99 -5.23
N GLY A 64 5.64 -18.87 -4.23
CA GLY A 64 5.87 -18.50 -2.84
C GLY A 64 4.61 -18.08 -2.08
N GLU A 65 4.74 -17.75 -0.79
CA GLU A 65 3.63 -17.37 0.08
C GLU A 65 3.12 -15.95 -0.19
N ASN A 66 1.89 -15.64 0.21
CA ASN A 66 1.36 -14.28 0.18
C ASN A 66 2.12 -13.38 1.17
N LEU A 67 2.65 -12.25 0.71
CA LEU A 67 3.40 -11.30 1.56
C LEU A 67 2.71 -9.96 1.78
N GLN A 68 2.04 -9.45 0.76
CA GLN A 68 1.33 -8.18 0.82
C GLN A 68 0.01 -8.34 0.10
N ALA A 69 -1.02 -7.61 0.54
CA ALA A 69 -2.28 -7.59 -0.17
C ALA A 69 -2.95 -6.24 -0.07
N VAL A 70 -3.83 -5.97 -1.02
CA VAL A 70 -4.71 -4.81 -0.99
C VAL A 70 -6.05 -5.14 -1.64
N TRP A 71 -7.11 -4.55 -1.11
CA TRP A 71 -8.47 -4.74 -1.60
C TRP A 71 -8.92 -3.52 -2.39
N SER A 72 -9.62 -3.66 -3.51
CA SER A 72 -10.09 -2.54 -4.34
C SER A 72 -11.15 -1.69 -3.64
N PRO A 73 -11.32 -0.39 -3.99
CA PRO A 73 -12.27 0.50 -3.30
C PRO A 73 -13.71 0.02 -3.38
N ASP A 74 -14.07 -0.60 -4.49
CA ASP A 74 -15.39 -1.17 -4.73
C ASP A 74 -15.55 -2.58 -4.15
N SER A 75 -14.55 -3.09 -3.43
CA SER A 75 -14.55 -4.40 -2.76
C SER A 75 -14.68 -5.59 -3.72
N LYS A 76 -14.34 -5.43 -5.01
CA LYS A 76 -14.48 -6.48 -6.04
C LYS A 76 -13.19 -7.22 -6.39
N LEU A 77 -12.03 -6.59 -6.23
CA LEU A 77 -10.74 -7.15 -6.63
C LEU A 77 -9.77 -7.16 -5.47
N ILE A 78 -9.03 -8.24 -5.30
CA ILE A 78 -7.97 -8.37 -4.30
C ILE A 78 -6.67 -8.54 -5.06
N ALA A 79 -5.68 -7.71 -4.80
CA ALA A 79 -4.34 -7.92 -5.29
C ALA A 79 -3.48 -8.48 -4.16
N VAL A 80 -2.67 -9.47 -4.47
CA VAL A 80 -1.72 -10.11 -3.56
C VAL A 80 -0.37 -10.15 -4.25
N LEU A 81 0.68 -9.76 -3.55
CA LEU A 81 2.06 -9.96 -3.97
C LEU A 81 2.67 -11.06 -3.12
N THR A 82 3.29 -12.03 -3.79
CA THR A 82 3.90 -13.19 -3.14
C THR A 82 5.39 -12.97 -2.84
N SER A 83 6.02 -13.90 -2.12
CA SER A 83 7.45 -13.87 -1.80
C SER A 83 8.36 -14.07 -3.00
N SER A 84 7.89 -14.69 -4.09
CA SER A 84 8.63 -14.80 -5.35
C SER A 84 8.25 -13.69 -6.36
N PHE A 85 7.63 -12.60 -5.88
CA PHE A 85 7.19 -11.45 -6.67
C PHE A 85 6.16 -11.78 -7.76
N PHE A 86 5.26 -12.72 -7.51
CA PHE A 86 4.07 -12.90 -8.34
C PHE A 86 2.95 -11.98 -7.85
N LEU A 87 2.35 -11.25 -8.78
CA LEU A 87 1.14 -10.49 -8.57
C LEU A 87 -0.06 -11.37 -8.92
N HIS A 88 -0.85 -11.70 -7.91
CA HIS A 88 -2.14 -12.35 -8.07
C HIS A 88 -3.26 -11.33 -7.98
N ILE A 89 -4.14 -11.29 -8.98
CA ILE A 89 -5.38 -10.51 -8.91
C ILE A 89 -6.55 -11.48 -8.81
N TYR A 90 -7.27 -11.44 -7.69
CA TYR A 90 -8.48 -12.21 -7.45
C TYR A 90 -9.72 -11.35 -7.66
N LYS A 91 -10.78 -11.97 -8.16
CA LYS A 91 -12.12 -11.37 -8.25
C LYS A 91 -13.05 -11.98 -7.23
N ILE A 92 -13.77 -11.12 -6.54
CA ILE A 92 -14.89 -11.49 -5.66
C ILE A 92 -16.17 -11.39 -6.48
N LYS A 93 -16.94 -12.47 -6.52
CA LYS A 93 -18.29 -12.50 -7.10
C LYS A 93 -19.27 -12.94 -6.02
N PHE A 94 -20.19 -12.06 -5.64
CA PHE A 94 -21.29 -12.43 -4.76
C PHE A 94 -22.30 -13.28 -5.53
N THR A 95 -22.83 -14.28 -4.85
CA THR A 95 -23.90 -15.14 -5.34
C THR A 95 -25.25 -14.62 -4.85
N ASP A 96 -26.34 -15.05 -5.48
CA ASP A 96 -27.69 -14.71 -4.99
C ASP A 96 -28.09 -15.51 -3.74
N LYS A 97 -27.25 -16.47 -3.32
CA LYS A 97 -27.48 -17.28 -2.12
C LYS A 97 -27.20 -16.43 -0.89
N ARG A 98 -28.28 -16.03 -0.21
CA ARG A 98 -28.21 -15.31 1.06
C ARG A 98 -27.79 -16.24 2.18
N VAL A 99 -27.01 -15.72 3.11
CA VAL A 99 -26.70 -16.41 4.36
C VAL A 99 -27.99 -16.45 5.18
N LYS A 100 -28.39 -17.65 5.61
CA LYS A 100 -29.47 -17.82 6.60
C LYS A 100 -28.83 -18.11 7.94
N PRO A 101 -28.43 -17.09 8.69
CA PRO A 101 -28.13 -17.32 10.09
C PRO A 101 -29.46 -17.66 10.80
N GLY A 102 -29.40 -18.45 11.88
CA GLY A 102 -30.57 -19.04 12.54
C GLY A 102 -31.77 -18.09 12.76
N GLU A 103 -32.96 -18.69 12.84
CA GLU A 103 -34.29 -18.07 12.85
C GLU A 103 -34.34 -16.73 13.61
N ARG A 104 -34.45 -15.62 12.86
CA ARG A 104 -35.37 -14.49 13.10
C ARG A 104 -35.09 -13.24 12.25
N GLN A 105 -33.98 -13.14 11.51
CA GLN A 105 -33.78 -12.01 10.59
C GLN A 105 -33.15 -12.42 9.25
N PRO A 106 -33.66 -11.91 8.12
CA PRO A 106 -33.03 -12.11 6.82
C PRO A 106 -31.67 -11.43 6.81
N SER A 107 -30.60 -12.19 6.55
CA SER A 107 -29.29 -11.59 6.33
C SER A 107 -29.26 -10.90 4.97
N GLU A 108 -28.73 -9.69 4.93
CA GLU A 108 -28.36 -9.01 3.69
C GLU A 108 -27.01 -9.53 3.12
N LEU A 109 -26.33 -10.42 3.85
CA LEU A 109 -25.07 -11.00 3.40
C LEU A 109 -25.33 -12.14 2.40
N CYS A 110 -24.54 -12.13 1.33
CA CYS A 110 -24.51 -13.19 0.33
C CYS A 110 -23.20 -13.95 0.38
N PHE A 111 -23.25 -15.25 0.06
CA PHE A 111 -22.03 -16.02 -0.18
C PHE A 111 -21.29 -15.45 -1.39
N ALA A 112 -19.96 -15.58 -1.39
CA ALA A 112 -19.09 -15.07 -2.43
C ALA A 112 -18.10 -16.14 -2.91
N THR A 113 -17.85 -16.14 -4.20
CA THR A 113 -16.77 -16.90 -4.82
C THR A 113 -15.58 -15.98 -5.03
N ILE A 114 -14.41 -16.41 -4.60
CA ILE A 114 -13.13 -15.75 -4.89
C ILE A 114 -12.45 -16.58 -5.98
N SER A 115 -12.06 -15.94 -7.09
CA SER A 115 -11.42 -16.62 -8.23
C SER A 115 -10.19 -15.85 -8.69
N LEU A 116 -9.07 -16.54 -8.95
CA LEU A 116 -7.88 -15.95 -9.56
C LEU A 116 -8.19 -15.50 -10.99
N LEU A 117 -7.88 -14.24 -11.32
CA LEU A 117 -7.99 -13.68 -12.67
C LEU A 117 -6.65 -13.62 -13.40
N LEU A 118 -5.59 -13.33 -12.65
CA LEU A 118 -4.25 -13.06 -13.18
C LEU A 118 -3.22 -13.59 -12.18
N SER A 119 -2.21 -14.29 -12.67
CA SER A 119 -0.94 -14.54 -11.97
C SER A 119 0.18 -14.16 -12.92
N GLU A 120 0.93 -13.10 -12.59
CA GLU A 120 2.03 -12.62 -13.40
C GLU A 120 3.22 -12.26 -12.51
N GLN A 121 4.42 -12.65 -12.93
CA GLN A 121 5.62 -12.25 -12.21
C GLN A 121 5.91 -10.77 -12.47
N VAL A 122 6.05 -9.98 -11.41
CA VAL A 122 6.37 -8.57 -11.53
C VAL A 122 7.79 -8.44 -12.09
N PRO A 123 8.03 -7.58 -13.10
CA PRO A 123 9.31 -7.53 -13.80
C PRO A 123 10.38 -6.76 -13.00
N PHE A 124 10.71 -7.23 -11.81
CA PHE A 124 11.80 -6.73 -10.97
C PHE A 124 13.18 -7.30 -11.36
N ALA A 125 13.31 -7.81 -12.60
CA ALA A 125 14.41 -8.65 -13.05
C ALA A 125 15.80 -8.20 -12.56
N GLY A 126 16.49 -9.10 -11.86
CA GLY A 126 17.93 -9.02 -11.58
C GLY A 126 18.37 -8.14 -10.41
N LYS A 127 17.46 -7.72 -9.53
CA LYS A 127 17.82 -6.93 -8.35
C LYS A 127 17.23 -7.57 -7.09
N ASP A 128 18.04 -7.70 -6.04
CA ASP A 128 17.62 -8.07 -4.68
C ASP A 128 16.80 -6.94 -4.06
N LEU A 129 15.64 -6.64 -4.65
CA LEU A 129 14.74 -5.60 -4.21
C LEU A 129 13.81 -6.14 -3.13
N SER A 130 13.61 -5.35 -2.09
CA SER A 130 12.46 -5.53 -1.20
C SER A 130 11.37 -4.52 -1.55
N VAL A 131 10.14 -4.88 -1.24
CA VAL A 131 8.94 -4.07 -1.52
C VAL A 131 8.31 -3.60 -0.21
N SER A 132 7.73 -2.40 -0.22
CA SER A 132 6.87 -1.91 0.87
C SER A 132 5.44 -2.47 0.75
N ASN A 133 4.51 -1.94 1.53
CA ASN A 133 3.09 -2.23 1.38
C ASN A 133 2.49 -1.58 0.11
N PHE A 134 1.33 -2.10 -0.31
CA PHE A 134 0.52 -1.47 -1.35
C PHE A 134 -0.24 -0.26 -0.82
N VAL A 135 -0.32 0.78 -1.63
CA VAL A 135 -1.41 1.77 -1.61
C VAL A 135 -2.16 1.71 -2.92
N ARG A 136 -3.42 2.14 -2.94
CA ARG A 136 -4.25 2.01 -4.13
C ARG A 136 -5.28 3.11 -4.29
N ASP A 137 -5.73 3.29 -5.52
CA ASP A 137 -6.98 3.94 -5.86
C ASP A 137 -7.90 2.98 -6.65
N SER A 138 -8.88 3.51 -7.39
CA SER A 138 -9.82 2.71 -8.18
C SER A 138 -9.24 2.15 -9.49
N LYS A 139 -8.06 2.60 -9.92
CA LYS A 139 -7.45 2.25 -11.21
C LYS A 139 -6.09 1.59 -11.07
N THR A 140 -5.33 2.01 -10.07
CA THR A 140 -3.91 1.72 -9.94
C THR A 140 -3.54 1.44 -8.48
N MET A 141 -2.50 0.63 -8.33
CA MET A 141 -1.82 0.30 -7.10
C MET A 141 -0.39 0.80 -7.21
N LEU A 142 0.15 1.28 -6.10
CA LEU A 142 1.55 1.65 -5.97
C LEU A 142 2.19 0.81 -4.87
N LEU A 143 3.47 0.53 -5.06
CA LEU A 143 4.36 -0.09 -4.08
C LEU A 143 5.70 0.66 -4.09
N GLY A 144 6.38 0.68 -2.96
CA GLY A 144 7.71 1.25 -2.83
C GLY A 144 8.76 0.16 -2.94
N LEU A 145 9.94 0.51 -3.44
CA LEU A 145 11.07 -0.39 -3.63
C LEU A 145 12.24 0.00 -2.73
N SER A 146 13.13 -0.95 -2.46
CA SER A 146 14.33 -0.73 -1.64
C SER A 146 15.36 0.20 -2.26
N ASP A 147 15.26 0.47 -3.57
CA ASP A 147 16.09 1.46 -4.27
C ASP A 147 15.53 2.88 -4.17
N GLY A 148 14.49 3.10 -3.37
CA GLY A 148 13.87 4.41 -3.16
C GLY A 148 12.90 4.82 -4.28
N SER A 149 12.59 3.93 -5.23
CA SER A 149 11.62 4.18 -6.29
C SER A 149 10.22 3.66 -5.95
N LEU A 150 9.21 4.28 -6.56
CA LEU A 150 7.83 3.81 -6.56
C LEU A 150 7.58 3.00 -7.84
N TYR A 151 6.75 1.97 -7.73
CA TYR A 151 6.35 1.14 -8.86
C TYR A 151 4.83 1.15 -9.00
N SER A 152 4.35 1.29 -10.23
CA SER A 152 2.93 1.40 -10.55
C SER A 152 2.39 0.16 -11.23
N ILE A 153 1.23 -0.31 -10.78
CA ILE A 153 0.55 -1.51 -11.29
C ILE A 153 -0.94 -1.23 -11.42
N SER A 154 -1.54 -1.50 -12.58
CA SER A 154 -2.99 -1.35 -12.74
C SER A 154 -3.76 -2.54 -12.15
N TRP A 155 -5.03 -2.34 -11.79
CA TRP A 155 -5.92 -3.45 -11.39
C TRP A 155 -6.18 -4.48 -12.50
N LYS A 156 -5.68 -4.24 -13.72
CA LYS A 156 -5.72 -5.19 -14.83
C LYS A 156 -4.42 -5.99 -14.98
N GLY A 157 -3.40 -5.71 -14.17
CA GLY A 157 -2.08 -6.34 -14.29
C GLY A 157 -1.12 -5.64 -15.23
N GLU A 158 -1.43 -4.42 -15.68
CA GLU A 158 -0.51 -3.65 -16.52
C GLU A 158 0.56 -3.01 -15.64
N PHE A 159 1.84 -3.26 -15.95
CA PHE A 159 2.98 -2.73 -15.21
C PHE A 159 3.41 -1.37 -15.76
N GLY A 160 3.28 -0.32 -14.94
CA GLY A 160 3.58 1.07 -15.30
C GLY A 160 5.03 1.48 -15.13
N GLY A 161 5.89 0.58 -14.63
CA GLY A 161 7.32 0.82 -14.42
C GLY A 161 7.64 1.52 -13.09
N ALA A 162 8.95 1.60 -12.80
CA ALA A 162 9.51 2.27 -11.63
C ALA A 162 9.76 3.76 -11.93
N PHE A 163 9.48 4.63 -10.96
CA PHE A 163 9.73 6.07 -11.03
C PHE A 163 10.15 6.61 -9.66
N SER A 164 10.94 7.67 -9.63
CA SER A 164 11.30 8.31 -8.36
C SER A 164 10.55 9.61 -8.17
N ILE A 165 10.19 9.91 -6.92
CA ILE A 165 9.66 11.23 -6.57
C ILE A 165 10.81 12.23 -6.65
N GLY A 166 10.62 13.29 -7.45
CA GLY A 166 11.60 14.37 -7.56
C GLY A 166 11.78 15.06 -6.21
N SER A 167 12.99 15.00 -5.64
CA SER A 167 13.36 15.88 -4.54
C SER A 167 13.73 17.23 -5.14
N HIS A 168 12.83 18.22 -5.06
CA HIS A 168 13.29 19.60 -5.19
C HIS A 168 14.14 19.88 -3.94
N PRO A 169 15.44 20.20 -4.08
CA PRO A 169 16.15 20.81 -2.98
C PRO A 169 15.40 22.10 -2.66
N SER A 170 15.06 22.31 -1.39
CA SER A 170 14.52 23.57 -0.91
C SER A 170 15.41 24.69 -1.46
N ALA A 171 14.82 25.61 -2.21
CA ALA A 171 15.51 26.74 -2.80
C ALA A 171 16.24 27.54 -1.71
N SER A 172 17.55 27.31 -1.55
CA SER A 172 18.45 28.42 -1.27
C SER A 172 18.64 29.12 -2.61
N ASN A 173 18.25 30.40 -2.67
CA ASN A 173 18.51 31.26 -3.79
C ASN A 173 20.00 31.16 -4.17
N ASP A 174 20.31 30.55 -5.31
CA ASP A 174 21.29 31.07 -6.25
C ASP A 174 21.13 30.40 -7.63
N ASP A 175 20.97 31.29 -8.61
CA ASP A 175 21.08 31.20 -10.06
C ASP A 175 20.73 29.92 -10.85
N ARG A 176 19.60 30.05 -11.56
CA ARG A 176 19.45 29.89 -13.02
C ARG A 176 20.41 28.91 -13.71
N LEU A 177 19.87 27.76 -14.11
CA LEU A 177 19.81 27.34 -15.52
C LEU A 177 18.78 26.21 -15.67
N LEU A 178 17.66 26.55 -16.32
CA LEU A 178 16.57 25.64 -16.65
C LEU A 178 17.04 24.65 -17.73
N SER A 179 17.19 23.38 -17.40
CA SER A 179 17.33 22.32 -18.40
C SER A 179 15.95 21.94 -18.94
N TYR A 180 15.59 22.55 -20.06
CA TYR A 180 14.47 22.11 -20.88
C TYR A 180 14.85 20.80 -21.57
N THR A 181 14.20 19.69 -21.24
CA THR A 181 14.30 18.45 -22.02
C THR A 181 13.15 18.44 -23.03
N LEU A 182 13.44 18.88 -24.26
CA LEU A 182 12.57 18.68 -25.42
C LEU A 182 13.11 17.47 -26.20
N GLY A 183 12.21 16.56 -26.59
CA GLY A 183 12.56 15.28 -27.20
C GLY A 183 12.90 15.30 -28.69
N ASN A 184 13.34 14.12 -29.12
CA ASN A 184 13.47 13.54 -30.46
C ASN A 184 14.58 14.05 -31.40
N GLY A 185 15.49 13.14 -31.76
CA GLY A 185 16.39 13.25 -32.91
C GLY A 185 17.39 12.10 -32.99
N LEU A 186 17.33 11.35 -34.09
CA LEU A 186 18.18 10.22 -34.46
C LEU A 186 19.60 10.66 -34.93
N VAL A 187 20.59 9.77 -34.71
CA VAL A 187 21.81 9.49 -35.52
C VAL A 187 23.14 10.23 -35.22
N SER A 188 24.14 9.39 -34.87
CA SER A 188 25.58 9.36 -35.22
C SER A 188 26.58 10.45 -34.79
N GLY A 189 27.59 10.00 -34.04
CA GLY A 189 28.99 10.17 -34.45
C GLY A 189 29.91 11.03 -33.58
N VAL A 190 31.00 10.38 -33.13
CA VAL A 190 32.33 10.91 -32.74
C VAL A 190 32.54 11.27 -31.26
N ALA A 191 33.54 10.60 -30.70
CA ALA A 191 34.02 10.65 -29.33
C ALA A 191 34.97 11.81 -29.04
N SER A 192 35.02 12.26 -27.79
CA SER A 192 36.26 12.67 -27.09
C SER A 192 36.00 12.81 -25.56
N PRO A 193 37.05 12.71 -24.72
CA PRO A 193 36.98 11.93 -23.48
C PRO A 193 37.05 12.76 -22.17
N THR A 194 36.71 12.08 -21.07
CA THR A 194 37.18 12.32 -19.69
C THR A 194 36.90 13.69 -19.06
N LEU A 195 35.80 13.75 -18.31
CA LEU A 195 35.87 14.14 -16.90
C LEU A 195 35.09 13.11 -16.10
N ALA A 196 35.82 12.16 -15.52
CA ALA A 196 35.32 11.32 -14.45
C ALA A 196 34.97 12.24 -13.28
N SER A 197 33.69 12.49 -13.07
CA SER A 197 33.19 12.86 -11.76
C SER A 197 32.74 11.58 -11.10
N ASP A 198 33.41 11.22 -10.01
CA ASP A 198 32.96 10.21 -9.06
C ASP A 198 31.54 10.55 -8.62
N ASP A 199 30.56 10.00 -9.33
CA ASP A 199 29.18 9.92 -8.87
C ASP A 199 29.21 9.02 -7.64
N LYS A 200 29.43 9.63 -6.47
CA LYS A 200 29.07 9.04 -5.18
C LYS A 200 27.64 8.57 -5.35
N PHE A 201 27.44 7.25 -5.49
CA PHE A 201 26.15 6.60 -5.53
C PHE A 201 25.35 7.04 -4.30
N SER A 202 24.61 8.12 -4.43
CA SER A 202 23.64 8.56 -3.44
C SER A 202 22.53 7.53 -3.49
N THR A 203 22.70 6.48 -2.67
CA THR A 203 21.75 5.38 -2.58
C THR A 203 20.52 6.00 -1.93
N LYS A 204 19.46 6.20 -2.71
CA LYS A 204 18.19 6.69 -2.18
C LYS A 204 17.74 5.72 -1.08
N PRO A 205 17.23 6.23 0.05
CA PRO A 205 16.80 5.36 1.13
C PRO A 205 15.63 4.49 0.66
N ALA A 206 15.63 3.22 1.07
CA ALA A 206 14.56 2.28 0.77
C ALA A 206 13.20 2.83 1.23
N ILE A 207 12.16 2.68 0.42
CA ILE A 207 10.79 2.98 0.84
C ILE A 207 10.30 1.82 1.71
N VAL A 208 9.92 2.11 2.95
CA VAL A 208 9.49 1.10 3.93
C VAL A 208 7.97 1.04 4.08
N GLN A 209 7.29 2.19 3.96
CA GLN A 209 5.84 2.26 4.10
C GLN A 209 5.25 3.35 3.20
N LEU A 210 4.06 3.07 2.66
CA LEU A 210 3.23 4.00 1.91
C LEU A 210 1.86 4.16 2.58
N GLU A 211 1.37 5.38 2.66
CA GLU A 211 0.00 5.67 3.11
C GLU A 211 -0.68 6.64 2.15
N LEU A 212 -1.96 6.43 1.86
CA LEU A 212 -2.72 7.28 0.92
C LEU A 212 -3.93 7.89 1.60
N CYS A 213 -3.95 9.21 1.66
CA CYS A 213 -5.14 9.97 1.99
C CYS A 213 -5.95 10.27 0.73
N THR A 214 -7.00 9.50 0.47
CA THR A 214 -7.84 9.68 -0.72
C THR A 214 -8.59 11.00 -0.74
N ARG A 215 -8.98 11.52 0.43
CA ARG A 215 -9.79 12.74 0.57
C ARG A 215 -8.98 14.02 0.32
N SER A 216 -7.78 14.15 0.87
CA SER A 216 -6.87 15.28 0.55
C SER A 216 -5.94 15.03 -0.63
N LYS A 217 -5.94 13.80 -1.19
CA LYS A 217 -5.09 13.39 -2.31
C LYS A 217 -3.61 13.56 -2.00
N LEU A 218 -3.25 13.11 -0.80
CA LEU A 218 -1.87 13.09 -0.34
C LEU A 218 -1.37 11.66 -0.27
N LEU A 219 -0.18 11.43 -0.79
CA LEU A 219 0.59 10.20 -0.65
C LEU A 219 1.72 10.46 0.35
N PHE A 220 1.85 9.61 1.35
CA PHE A 220 2.93 9.65 2.32
C PHE A 220 3.89 8.51 2.04
N VAL A 221 5.18 8.84 1.92
CA VAL A 221 6.25 7.91 1.62
C VAL A 221 7.23 7.92 2.77
N LEU A 222 7.23 6.86 3.57
CA LEU A 222 8.18 6.68 4.65
C LEU A 222 9.41 5.93 4.11
N ASN A 223 10.56 6.55 4.30
CA ASN A 223 11.85 6.01 3.93
C ASN A 223 12.55 5.36 5.14
N SER A 224 13.49 4.46 4.87
CA SER A 224 14.26 3.72 5.87
C SER A 224 15.15 4.60 6.76
N ASP A 225 15.50 5.79 6.31
CA ASP A 225 16.20 6.82 7.08
C ASP A 225 15.28 7.53 8.12
N GLY A 226 13.99 7.20 8.14
CA GLY A 226 13.00 7.81 9.01
C GLY A 226 12.43 9.13 8.50
N GLN A 227 12.74 9.51 7.25
CA GLN A 227 12.12 10.66 6.60
C GLN A 227 10.76 10.29 6.02
N LEU A 228 9.73 11.06 6.38
CA LEU A 228 8.39 10.94 5.81
C LEU A 228 8.18 12.03 4.76
N VAL A 229 8.14 11.65 3.49
CA VAL A 229 7.87 12.57 2.38
C VAL A 229 6.37 12.64 2.14
N VAL A 230 5.83 13.85 2.13
CA VAL A 230 4.46 14.15 1.74
C VAL A 230 4.45 14.51 0.26
N CYS A 231 3.62 13.82 -0.51
CA CYS A 231 3.43 14.06 -1.92
C CYS A 231 1.98 14.44 -2.24
N SER A 232 1.79 15.39 -3.16
CA SER A 232 0.49 15.65 -3.75
C SER A 232 0.20 14.65 -4.86
N VAL A 233 -1.06 14.25 -4.97
CA VAL A 233 -1.58 13.34 -6.00
C VAL A 233 -2.61 14.07 -6.84
N ASN A 234 -2.58 13.84 -8.15
CA ASN A 234 -3.51 14.44 -9.09
C ASN A 234 -4.97 14.02 -8.80
N LYS A 235 -5.91 14.93 -9.11
CA LYS A 235 -7.35 14.67 -9.06
C LYS A 235 -7.78 13.43 -9.87
N LYS A 236 -7.02 13.07 -10.90
CA LYS A 236 -7.28 11.90 -11.74
C LYS A 236 -6.77 10.58 -11.16
N GLY A 237 -6.10 10.60 -10.00
CA GLY A 237 -5.59 9.44 -9.28
C GLY A 237 -4.11 9.14 -9.52
N LEU A 238 -3.67 7.99 -9.00
CA LEU A 238 -2.29 7.49 -8.98
C LEU A 238 -1.79 7.03 -10.34
N LYS A 239 -2.68 6.87 -11.34
CA LYS A 239 -2.30 6.48 -12.70
C LYS A 239 -1.27 7.45 -13.33
N TYR A 240 -1.34 8.73 -12.99
CA TYR A 240 -0.49 9.78 -13.56
C TYR A 240 0.75 9.97 -12.69
N THR A 241 1.69 9.04 -12.76
CA THR A 241 2.89 8.99 -11.89
C THR A 241 3.74 10.26 -11.96
N GLU A 242 3.83 10.89 -13.13
CA GLU A 242 4.52 12.14 -13.42
C GLU A 242 3.91 13.37 -12.71
N SER A 243 2.69 13.22 -12.21
CA SER A 243 1.99 14.28 -11.49
C SER A 243 2.09 14.15 -9.97
N ILE A 244 2.74 13.10 -9.46
CA ILE A 244 3.04 12.95 -8.04
C ILE A 244 4.24 13.83 -7.70
N ARG A 245 4.04 14.82 -6.83
CA ARG A 245 5.08 15.81 -6.49
C ARG A 245 5.35 15.80 -4.99
N ALA A 246 6.62 15.82 -4.60
CA ALA A 246 6.97 16.03 -3.20
C ALA A 246 6.68 17.49 -2.82
N GLU A 247 5.88 17.66 -1.76
CA GLU A 247 5.47 18.97 -1.25
C GLU A 247 6.24 19.33 0.02
N LYS A 248 6.40 18.35 0.92
CA LYS A 248 6.95 18.57 2.25
C LYS A 248 7.67 17.32 2.75
N LYS A 249 8.68 17.52 3.59
CA LYS A 249 9.32 16.45 4.35
C LYS A 249 8.96 16.63 5.83
N LEU A 250 8.60 15.55 6.48
CA LEU A 250 8.25 15.49 7.90
C LEU A 250 9.19 14.52 8.62
N GLY A 251 9.47 14.83 9.88
CA GLY A 251 10.27 13.99 10.75
C GLY A 251 11.74 13.87 10.34
N GLY A 252 12.33 12.75 10.75
CA GLY A 252 13.74 12.38 10.64
C GLY A 252 14.07 11.16 11.49
N ASP A 253 13.13 10.74 12.34
CA ASP A 253 13.19 9.55 13.17
C ASP A 253 11.87 8.75 13.14
N ALA A 254 11.05 8.90 12.08
CA ALA A 254 9.80 8.15 11.95
C ALA A 254 10.07 6.66 11.73
N VAL A 255 9.24 5.80 12.31
CA VAL A 255 9.33 4.33 12.19
C VAL A 255 8.11 3.73 11.51
N CYS A 256 6.95 4.37 11.64
CA CYS A 256 5.72 3.96 11.01
C CYS A 256 4.78 5.17 10.85
N ALA A 257 3.83 5.07 9.93
CA ALA A 257 2.79 6.06 9.74
C ALA A 257 1.42 5.39 9.60
N SER A 258 0.33 6.12 9.83
CA SER A 258 -1.01 5.64 9.51
C SER A 258 -1.94 6.81 9.22
N VAL A 259 -2.80 6.67 8.22
CA VAL A 259 -3.71 7.73 7.78
C VAL A 259 -5.16 7.35 8.04
N ALA A 260 -5.86 8.22 8.78
CA ALA A 260 -7.31 8.21 8.91
C ALA A 260 -7.93 9.14 7.86
N SER A 261 -8.13 8.62 6.64
CA SER A 261 -8.55 9.41 5.48
C SER A 261 -9.86 10.17 5.70
N GLU A 262 -10.83 9.61 6.40
CA GLU A 262 -12.11 10.29 6.63
C GLU A 262 -11.95 11.45 7.63
N GLN A 263 -11.17 11.23 8.69
CA GLN A 263 -10.90 12.22 9.74
C GLN A 263 -9.84 13.24 9.33
N GLN A 264 -9.13 13.03 8.22
CA GLN A 264 -8.02 13.87 7.78
C GLN A 264 -6.89 13.94 8.82
N ILE A 265 -6.59 12.82 9.48
CA ILE A 265 -5.52 12.75 10.49
C ILE A 265 -4.42 11.80 10.00
N LEU A 266 -3.18 12.23 10.14
CA LEU A 266 -1.99 11.40 9.99
C LEU A 266 -1.37 11.17 11.36
N ALA A 267 -1.13 9.91 11.71
CA ALA A 267 -0.33 9.52 12.87
C ALA A 267 1.05 9.08 12.41
N VAL A 268 2.11 9.57 13.06
CA VAL A 268 3.50 9.22 12.80
C VAL A 268 4.14 8.73 14.10
N GLY A 269 4.56 7.48 14.13
CA GLY A 269 5.33 6.93 15.25
C GLY A 269 6.81 7.20 15.06
N THR A 270 7.52 7.60 16.10
CA THR A 270 8.96 7.91 16.07
C THR A 270 9.78 6.90 16.88
N ARG A 271 11.10 6.83 16.60
CA ARG A 271 12.06 5.98 17.32
C ARG A 271 12.12 6.28 18.82
N LYS A 272 11.70 7.48 19.23
CA LYS A 272 11.68 7.93 20.63
C LYS A 272 10.43 7.48 21.38
N GLY A 273 9.58 6.65 20.79
CA GLY A 273 8.33 6.22 21.41
C GLY A 273 7.26 7.31 21.45
N MET A 274 7.34 8.32 20.57
CA MET A 274 6.32 9.36 20.44
C MET A 274 5.42 9.06 19.24
N VAL A 275 4.15 9.45 19.35
CA VAL A 275 3.18 9.47 18.24
C VAL A 275 2.76 10.90 17.98
N GLU A 276 3.15 11.42 16.82
CA GLU A 276 2.81 12.75 16.34
C GLU A 276 1.53 12.67 15.49
N LEU A 277 0.53 13.48 15.83
CA LEU A 277 -0.73 13.56 15.10
C LEU A 277 -0.79 14.86 14.31
N TYR A 278 -1.01 14.77 13.01
CA TYR A 278 -1.08 15.90 12.10
C TYR A 278 -2.47 16.06 11.48
N ASP A 279 -2.91 17.31 11.30
CA ASP A 279 -4.12 17.67 10.58
C ASP A 279 -3.83 17.84 9.09
N LEU A 280 -4.40 16.96 8.27
CA LEU A 280 -4.25 16.97 6.82
C LEU A 280 -5.14 18.02 6.13
N SER A 281 -6.13 18.59 6.82
CA SER A 281 -7.02 19.61 6.25
C SER A 281 -6.39 21.00 6.17
N HIS A 282 -5.47 21.32 7.09
CA HIS A 282 -4.78 22.61 7.17
C HIS A 282 -3.26 22.46 7.10
N SER A 283 -2.73 22.27 5.89
CA SER A 283 -1.28 22.33 5.59
C SER A 283 -0.39 21.37 6.40
N ILE A 284 -0.96 20.26 6.90
CA ILE A 284 -0.23 19.23 7.64
C ILE A 284 0.46 19.84 8.87
N SER A 285 -0.36 20.50 9.69
CA SER A 285 0.04 21.10 10.96
C SER A 285 0.03 20.03 12.06
N LEU A 286 0.97 20.12 12.99
CA LEU A 286 1.02 19.22 14.14
C LEU A 286 -0.13 19.58 15.10
N LEU A 287 -1.04 18.64 15.33
CA LEU A 287 -2.14 18.79 16.29
C LEU A 287 -1.68 18.54 17.71
N ARG A 288 -0.98 17.41 17.91
CA ARG A 288 -0.52 16.97 19.23
C ARG A 288 0.53 15.87 19.10
N THR A 289 1.30 15.70 20.17
CA THR A 289 2.22 14.58 20.34
C THR A 289 1.81 13.77 21.57
N VAL A 290 1.85 12.45 21.47
CA VAL A 290 1.52 11.51 22.54
C VAL A 290 2.76 10.66 22.82
N SER A 291 3.17 10.57 24.08
CA SER A 291 4.24 9.66 24.51
C SER A 291 3.67 8.28 24.77
N LEU A 292 4.26 7.25 24.16
CA LEU A 292 3.92 5.86 24.49
C LEU A 292 4.52 5.43 25.83
N HIS A 293 5.56 6.10 26.33
CA HIS A 293 6.08 5.83 27.68
C HIS A 293 5.02 6.05 28.75
N ASP A 294 4.08 6.97 28.52
CA ASP A 294 2.97 7.23 29.44
C ASP A 294 1.95 6.08 29.46
N TRP A 295 2.05 5.13 28.52
CA TRP A 295 1.11 4.03 28.32
C TRP A 295 1.67 2.66 28.76
N GLY A 296 2.93 2.62 29.24
CA GLY A 296 3.62 1.40 29.69
C GLY A 296 4.19 0.57 28.55
#